data_AF-A0A524DKN8-F1
#
_entry.id   AF-A0A524DKN8-F1
#
_cell.length_a   1.000
_cell.length_b   1.000
_cell.length_c   1.000
_cell.angle_alpha   90.00
_cell.angle_beta   90.00
_cell.angle_gamma   90.00
#
_symmetry.space_group_name_H-M   'P 1'
#
loop_
_entity.id
_entity.type
_entity.pdbx_description
1 polymer ?
#
loop_
_entity_poly.entity_id
_entity_poly.type
_entity_poly.pdbx_seq_one_letter_code
_entity_poly.pdbx_strand_id
1 'polypeptide(L)'
;MKYKNSQDISGSRRLKCAICHECINQNSNYFQSKCSFNLICEDCSRRFSEEDIELVISIFFLFGGYFGKTKKLKFSILEVLGNLINHFENDGDEMKLDSINIRLLHQALLHGITPQEFVKKVEFIAEYE
;
A
#
# COMPACT_ATOMS: atom_id res chain seq x y z
N MET A 1 5.05 12.39 -15.91
CA MET A 1 4.43 12.73 -17.22
C MET A 1 3.03 12.14 -17.27
N LYS A 2 2.01 12.94 -17.60
CA LYS A 2 0.63 12.47 -17.79
C LYS A 2 0.45 12.05 -19.25
N TYR A 3 0.00 10.82 -19.50
CA TYR A 3 -0.26 10.31 -20.85
C TYR A 3 -1.77 10.14 -21.07
N LYS A 4 -2.26 10.51 -22.25
CA LYS A 4 -3.57 10.12 -22.79
C LYS A 4 -3.32 9.15 -23.93
N ASN A 5 -4.11 8.08 -24.02
CA ASN A 5 -4.07 7.21 -25.20
C ASN A 5 -5.49 6.90 -25.69
N SER A 6 -5.72 7.18 -26.96
CA SER A 6 -6.90 6.83 -27.73
C SER A 6 -6.51 5.66 -28.64
N GLN A 7 -7.01 4.45 -28.38
CA GLN A 7 -7.19 3.41 -29.41
C GLN A 7 -7.97 2.20 -28.88
N ASP A 8 -9.00 1.83 -29.63
CA ASP A 8 -9.84 0.64 -29.47
C ASP A 8 -9.03 -0.66 -29.63
N ILE A 9 -9.05 -1.51 -28.61
CA ILE A 9 -8.63 -2.91 -28.72
C ILE A 9 -9.71 -3.79 -28.07
N SER A 10 -10.43 -4.49 -28.94
CA SER A 10 -11.39 -5.54 -28.63
C SER A 10 -10.72 -6.67 -27.83
N GLY A 11 -11.01 -6.72 -26.53
CA GLY A 11 -10.46 -7.66 -25.56
C GLY A 11 -10.11 -6.98 -24.23
N SER A 12 -11.07 -6.26 -23.62
CA SER A 12 -10.81 -5.30 -22.54
C SER A 12 -10.36 -5.98 -21.24
N ARG A 13 -9.06 -6.30 -21.11
CA ARG A 13 -8.42 -6.28 -19.79
C ARG A 13 -8.47 -4.84 -19.31
N ARG A 14 -9.45 -4.53 -18.46
CA ARG A 14 -9.51 -3.24 -17.77
C ARG A 14 -8.19 -3.03 -17.04
N LEU A 15 -7.50 -1.94 -17.36
CA LEU A 15 -6.29 -1.54 -16.67
C LEU A 15 -6.64 -1.36 -15.18
N LYS A 16 -5.78 -1.85 -14.27
CA LYS A 16 -6.00 -1.74 -12.83
C LYS A 16 -4.92 -0.88 -12.20
N CYS A 17 -5.31 -0.09 -11.20
CA CYS A 17 -4.38 0.63 -10.35
C CYS A 17 -3.55 -0.36 -9.54
N ALA A 18 -2.22 -0.23 -9.53
CA ALA A 18 -1.34 -1.12 -8.77
C ALA A 18 -1.45 -0.92 -7.24
N ILE A 19 -2.00 0.21 -6.78
CA ILE A 19 -2.18 0.49 -5.34
C ILE A 19 -3.54 -0.01 -4.85
N CYS A 20 -4.65 0.40 -5.47
CA CYS A 20 -6.00 0.09 -4.97
C CYS A 20 -6.73 -1.01 -5.75
N HIS A 21 -6.16 -1.49 -6.86
CA HIS A 21 -6.75 -2.48 -7.77
C HIS A 21 -8.07 -2.09 -8.43
N GLU A 22 -8.55 -0.85 -8.24
CA GLU A 22 -9.69 -0.32 -8.98
C GLU A 22 -9.36 -0.13 -10.46
N CYS A 23 -10.40 -0.20 -11.30
CA CYS A 23 -10.25 -0.07 -12.75
C CYS A 23 -9.89 1.37 -13.11
N ILE A 24 -8.87 1.53 -13.95
CA ILE A 24 -8.51 2.79 -14.58
C ILE A 24 -9.33 2.89 -15.87
N ASN A 25 -10.20 3.90 -15.94
CA ASN A 25 -11.00 4.16 -17.13
C ASN A 25 -10.10 4.68 -18.25
N GLN A 26 -10.36 4.29 -19.50
CA GLN A 26 -9.54 4.67 -20.66
C GLN A 26 -9.36 6.19 -20.83
N ASN A 27 -10.33 6.98 -20.36
CA ASN A 27 -10.30 8.45 -20.45
C ASN A 27 -9.83 9.14 -19.16
N SER A 28 -9.45 8.37 -18.13
CA SER A 28 -8.98 8.94 -16.86
C SER A 28 -7.48 9.22 -16.91
N ASN A 29 -7.06 10.28 -16.21
CA ASN A 29 -5.63 10.51 -16.01
C ASN A 29 -5.08 9.38 -15.13
N TYR A 30 -3.88 8.90 -15.45
CA TYR A 30 -3.15 7.97 -14.61
C TYR A 30 -1.70 8.44 -14.48
N PHE A 31 -1.10 8.07 -13.36
CA PHE A 31 0.34 8.18 -13.14
C PHE A 31 0.98 6.84 -13.46
N GLN A 32 2.16 6.87 -14.08
CA GLN A 32 2.95 5.66 -14.29
C GLN A 32 4.20 5.76 -13.41
N SER A 33 4.39 4.75 -12.56
CA SER A 33 5.59 4.60 -11.73
C SER A 33 6.83 4.61 -12.62
N LYS A 34 7.86 5.34 -12.19
CA LYS A 34 9.12 5.47 -12.93
C LYS A 34 9.92 4.17 -12.87
N CYS A 35 9.81 3.42 -11.78
CA CYS A 35 10.64 2.25 -11.50
C CYS A 35 10.01 0.93 -11.95
N SER A 36 8.66 0.85 -11.97
CA SER A 36 7.96 -0.43 -12.14
C SER A 36 6.96 -0.48 -13.30
N PHE A 37 6.83 0.61 -14.07
CA PHE A 37 5.83 0.78 -15.15
C PHE A 37 4.36 0.58 -14.72
N ASN A 38 4.12 0.38 -13.42
CA ASN A 38 2.80 0.20 -12.83
C ASN A 38 1.94 1.44 -13.02
N LEU A 39 0.67 1.21 -13.35
CA LEU A 39 -0.32 2.28 -13.53
C LEU A 39 -1.00 2.59 -12.20
N ILE A 40 -1.15 3.87 -11.91
CA ILE A 40 -1.74 4.40 -10.68
C ILE A 40 -2.90 5.30 -11.07
N CYS A 41 -4.08 5.02 -10.52
CA CYS A 41 -5.26 5.84 -10.78
C CYS A 41 -5.08 7.26 -10.22
N GLU A 42 -5.87 8.20 -10.74
CA GLU A 42 -5.83 9.60 -10.33
C GLU A 42 -5.99 9.76 -8.81
N ASP A 43 -6.92 9.03 -8.19
CA ASP A 43 -7.19 9.14 -6.75
C ASP A 43 -5.98 8.71 -5.91
N CYS A 44 -5.32 7.61 -6.27
CA CYS A 44 -4.08 7.21 -5.60
C CYS A 44 -2.95 8.19 -5.87
N SER A 45 -2.82 8.70 -7.11
CA SER A 45 -1.76 9.67 -7.43
C SER A 45 -1.91 11.02 -6.71
N ARG A 46 -3.13 11.36 -6.26
CA ARG A 46 -3.38 12.54 -5.42
C ARG A 46 -3.18 12.27 -3.93
N ARG A 47 -3.31 11.02 -3.51
CA ARG A 47 -3.25 10.62 -2.10
C ARG A 47 -1.84 10.28 -1.63
N PHE A 48 -1.00 9.75 -2.51
CA PHE A 48 0.35 9.31 -2.19
C PHE A 48 1.37 10.20 -2.90
N SER A 49 2.51 10.48 -2.25
CA SER A 49 3.64 11.09 -2.95
C SER A 49 4.26 10.11 -3.96
N GLU A 50 5.14 10.58 -4.84
CA GLU A 50 5.83 9.67 -5.77
C GLU A 50 6.67 8.63 -5.00
N GLU A 51 7.31 9.04 -3.88
CA GLU A 51 8.09 8.16 -3.02
C GLU A 51 7.20 7.11 -2.33
N ASP A 52 6.05 7.53 -1.79
CA ASP A 52 5.09 6.62 -1.17
C ASP A 52 4.52 5.63 -2.18
N ILE A 53 4.29 6.06 -3.43
CA ILE A 53 3.82 5.17 -4.50
C ILE A 53 4.80 4.02 -4.71
N GLU A 54 6.10 4.32 -4.85
CA GLU A 54 7.11 3.29 -5.07
C GLU A 54 7.26 2.36 -3.85
N LEU A 55 7.19 2.92 -2.63
CA LEU A 55 7.21 2.16 -1.39
C LEU A 55 6.02 1.20 -1.30
N VAL A 56 4.79 1.71 -1.50
CA VAL A 56 3.56 0.92 -1.39
C VAL A 56 3.52 -0.19 -2.45
N ILE A 57 3.92 0.11 -3.69
CA ILE A 57 4.02 -0.91 -4.75
C ILE A 57 5.00 -2.01 -4.34
N SER A 58 6.18 -1.63 -3.83
CA SER A 58 7.21 -2.59 -3.41
C SER A 58 6.72 -3.48 -2.26
N ILE A 59 6.02 -2.90 -1.29
CA ILE A 59 5.41 -3.64 -0.18
C ILE A 59 4.36 -4.62 -0.70
N PHE A 60 3.44 -4.20 -1.57
CA PHE A 60 2.44 -5.11 -2.13
C PHE A 60 3.03 -6.15 -3.08
N PHE A 61 4.14 -5.87 -3.74
CA PHE A 61 4.86 -6.86 -4.52
C PHE A 61 5.45 -7.97 -3.63
N LEU A 62 6.04 -7.60 -2.49
CA LEU A 62 6.66 -8.55 -1.55
C LEU A 62 5.64 -9.35 -0.74
N PHE A 63 4.61 -8.71 -0.22
CA PHE A 63 3.67 -9.32 0.73
C PHE A 63 2.26 -9.57 0.15
N GLY A 64 2.03 -9.16 -1.09
CA GLY A 64 0.72 -9.21 -1.73
C GLY A 64 -0.28 -8.18 -1.18
N GLY A 65 -1.47 -8.16 -1.78
CA GLY A 65 -2.57 -7.30 -1.34
C GLY A 65 -2.72 -6.02 -2.16
N TYR A 66 -3.56 -5.12 -1.65
CA TYR A 66 -3.83 -3.81 -2.24
C TYR A 66 -4.44 -2.90 -1.17
N PHE A 67 -4.35 -1.61 -1.38
CA PHE A 67 -4.76 -0.58 -0.44
C PHE A 67 -6.26 -0.68 -0.12
N GLY A 68 -6.59 -0.74 1.16
CA GLY A 68 -7.97 -0.80 1.62
C GLY A 68 -8.68 -2.14 1.36
N LYS A 69 -7.95 -3.21 1.03
CA LYS A 69 -8.50 -4.58 0.88
C LYS A 69 -9.36 -5.00 2.08
N THR A 70 -8.98 -4.61 3.29
CA THR A 70 -9.67 -4.92 4.55
C THR A 70 -10.23 -3.67 5.24
N LYS A 71 -10.48 -2.58 4.50
CA LYS A 71 -10.94 -1.28 5.06
C LYS A 71 -12.17 -1.30 5.98
N LYS A 72 -12.97 -2.37 5.93
CA LYS A 72 -14.16 -2.54 6.79
C LYS A 72 -13.82 -3.07 8.19
N LEU A 73 -12.62 -3.61 8.37
CA LEU A 73 -12.14 -4.15 9.63
C LEU A 73 -11.43 -3.05 10.42
N LYS A 74 -11.64 -3.05 11.74
CA LYS A 74 -10.91 -2.16 12.64
C LYS A 74 -9.41 -2.48 12.58
N PHE A 75 -8.59 -1.44 12.64
CA PHE A 75 -7.14 -1.56 12.69
C PHE A 75 -6.64 -1.05 14.04
N SER A 76 -5.86 -1.87 14.73
CA SER A 76 -5.17 -1.53 15.97
C SER A 76 -3.69 -1.84 15.80
N ILE A 77 -2.84 -0.82 15.95
CA ILE A 77 -1.39 -0.97 15.81
C ILE A 77 -0.85 -1.95 16.85
N LEU A 78 -1.26 -1.80 18.11
CA LEU A 78 -0.80 -2.63 19.21
C LEU A 78 -1.20 -4.10 19.06
N GLU A 79 -2.43 -4.37 18.60
CA GLU A 79 -2.88 -5.74 18.35
C GLU A 79 -2.08 -6.39 17.22
N VAL A 80 -1.87 -5.66 16.12
CA VAL A 80 -1.09 -6.18 14.99
C VAL A 80 0.37 -6.40 15.38
N LEU A 81 0.97 -5.46 16.12
CA LEU A 81 2.35 -5.58 16.60
C LEU A 81 2.51 -6.80 17.52
N GLY A 82 1.61 -6.99 18.49
CA GLY A 82 1.62 -8.16 19.36
C GLY A 82 1.53 -9.47 18.58
N ASN A 83 0.66 -9.53 17.57
CA ASN A 83 0.56 -10.71 16.69
C ASN A 83 1.84 -10.96 15.89
N LEU A 84 2.52 -9.92 15.42
CA LEU A 84 3.78 -10.04 14.69
C LEU A 84 4.89 -10.58 15.60
N ILE A 85 5.05 -10.01 16.81
CA ILE A 85 6.07 -10.47 17.78
C ILE A 85 5.86 -11.95 18.13
N ASN A 86 4.63 -12.34 18.45
CA ASN A 86 4.29 -13.73 18.74
C ASN A 86 4.64 -14.66 17.57
N HIS A 87 4.48 -14.22 16.32
CA HIS A 87 4.83 -15.03 15.16
C HIS A 87 6.33 -15.26 15.04
N PHE A 88 7.16 -14.22 15.24
CA PHE A 88 8.62 -14.32 15.20
C PHE A 88 9.17 -15.19 16.34
N GLU A 89 8.62 -15.06 17.55
CA GLU A 89 9.02 -15.91 18.69
C GLU A 89 8.77 -17.40 18.44
N ASN A 90 7.67 -17.73 17.77
CA ASN A 90 7.30 -19.11 17.46
C ASN A 90 8.08 -19.72 16.29
N ASP A 91 8.50 -18.90 15.33
CA ASP A 91 9.23 -19.35 14.14
C ASP A 91 10.74 -19.48 14.37
N GLY A 92 11.24 -19.05 15.54
CA GLY A 92 12.66 -19.12 15.91
C GLY A 92 13.57 -18.24 15.05
N ASP A 93 12.98 -17.28 14.32
CA ASP A 93 13.68 -16.38 13.42
C ASP A 93 14.17 -15.14 14.17
N GLU A 94 15.37 -14.66 13.84
CA GLU A 94 15.93 -13.48 14.50
C GLU A 94 15.12 -12.24 14.11
N MET A 95 14.40 -11.69 15.09
CA MET A 95 13.46 -10.60 14.89
C MET A 95 14.19 -9.31 14.49
N LYS A 96 14.22 -9.00 13.19
CA LYS A 96 14.73 -7.71 12.69
C LYS A 96 13.64 -6.65 12.80
N LEU A 97 13.91 -5.58 13.55
CA LEU A 97 12.98 -4.44 13.74
C LEU A 97 12.46 -3.87 12.41
N ASP A 98 13.31 -3.78 11.39
CA ASP A 98 12.92 -3.31 10.06
C ASP A 98 11.84 -4.20 9.40
N SER A 99 11.90 -5.52 9.63
CA SER A 99 10.91 -6.47 9.13
C SER A 99 9.55 -6.24 9.78
N ILE A 100 9.54 -5.91 11.08
CA ILE A 100 8.31 -5.56 11.80
C ILE A 100 7.73 -4.26 11.27
N ASN A 101 8.55 -3.22 11.13
CA ASN A 101 8.09 -1.92 10.65
C ASN A 101 7.42 -2.03 9.28
N ILE A 102 8.06 -2.75 8.35
CA ILE A 102 7.52 -2.95 6.99
C ILE A 102 6.23 -3.79 7.03
N ARG A 103 6.17 -4.85 7.84
CA ARG A 103 4.96 -5.68 7.97
C ARG A 103 3.81 -4.93 8.63
N LEU A 104 4.10 -4.10 9.61
CA LEU A 104 3.11 -3.28 10.31
C LEU A 104 2.53 -2.22 9.36
N LEU A 105 3.39 -1.56 8.56
CA LEU A 105 2.96 -0.66 7.49
C LEU A 105 2.13 -1.40 6.44
N HIS A 106 2.53 -2.61 6.03
CA HIS A 106 1.74 -3.45 5.11
C HIS A 106 0.33 -3.68 5.63
N GLN A 107 0.18 -4.09 6.90
CA GLN A 107 -1.13 -4.29 7.51
C GLN A 107 -1.94 -2.98 7.54
N ALA A 108 -1.31 -1.85 7.89
CA ALA A 108 -1.97 -0.54 7.86
C ALA A 108 -2.52 -0.20 6.46
N LEU A 109 -1.72 -0.43 5.41
CA LEU A 109 -2.11 -0.20 4.02
C LEU A 109 -3.30 -1.07 3.59
N LEU A 110 -3.35 -2.34 4.01
CA LEU A 110 -4.50 -3.22 3.74
C LEU A 110 -5.79 -2.67 4.35
N HIS A 111 -5.71 -2.01 5.51
CA HIS A 111 -6.84 -1.35 6.16
C HIS A 111 -7.15 0.05 5.60
N GLY A 112 -6.37 0.52 4.62
CA GLY A 112 -6.60 1.80 3.96
C GLY A 112 -6.00 2.98 4.71
N ILE A 113 -4.94 2.76 5.49
CA ILE A 113 -4.16 3.80 6.17
C ILE A 113 -2.93 4.11 5.33
N THR A 114 -2.69 5.38 5.00
CA THR A 114 -1.52 5.80 4.20
C THR A 114 -0.23 5.76 5.02
N PRO A 115 0.96 5.76 4.40
CA PRO A 115 2.23 5.87 5.12
C PRO A 115 2.29 7.08 6.05
N GLN A 116 1.81 8.25 5.61
CA GLN A 116 1.82 9.44 6.47
C GLN A 116 0.86 9.33 7.65
N GLU A 117 -0.32 8.73 7.45
CA GLU A 117 -1.26 8.46 8.55
C GLU A 117 -0.72 7.42 9.53
N PHE A 118 0.01 6.42 9.02
CA PHE A 118 0.66 5.40 9.82
C PHE A 118 1.74 6.00 10.72
N VAL A 119 2.66 6.80 10.16
CA VAL A 119 3.72 7.49 10.93
C VAL A 119 3.12 8.31 12.06
N LYS A 120 2.11 9.15 11.78
CA LYS A 120 1.43 9.95 12.81
C LYS A 120 0.83 9.11 13.93
N LYS A 121 0.26 7.95 13.60
CA LYS A 121 -0.32 7.04 14.61
C LYS A 121 0.76 6.40 15.48
N VAL A 122 1.91 6.05 14.90
CA VAL A 122 3.04 5.49 15.65
C VAL A 122 3.67 6.54 16.56
N GLU A 123 3.90 7.75 16.05
CA GLU A 123 4.38 8.89 16.83
C GLU A 123 3.47 9.17 18.03
N PHE A 124 2.15 9.20 17.80
CA PHE A 124 1.18 9.38 18.88
C PHE A 124 1.24 8.28 19.95
N ILE A 125 1.54 7.03 19.58
CA ILE A 125 1.69 5.96 20.58
C ILE A 125 3.00 6.16 21.36
N ALA A 126 4.10 6.46 20.66
CA ALA A 126 5.42 6.62 21.25
C ALA A 126 5.52 7.83 22.21
N GLU A 127 4.68 8.85 22.04
CA GLU A 127 4.63 10.02 22.93
C GLU A 127 3.86 9.79 24.23
N TYR A 128 3.04 8.72 24.31
CA TYR A 128 2.13 8.45 25.44
C TYR A 128 2.47 7.17 26.22
N GLU A 129 3.60 6.53 25.92
CA GLU A 129 4.26 5.47 26.72
C GLU A 129 5.48 6.03 27.48
#